data_AF-A0AAV6IUB0-F1
#
_entry.id   AF-A0AAV6IUB0-F1
#
_cell.length_a   1.000
_cell.length_b   1.000
_cell.length_c   1.000
_cell.angle_alpha   90.00
_cell.angle_beta   90.00
_cell.angle_gamma   90.00
#
_symmetry.space_group_name_H-M   'P 1'
#
loop_
_entity.id
_entity.type
_entity.pdbx_description
1 polymer ?
#
loop_
_entity_poly.entity_id
_entity_poly.type
_entity_poly.pdbx_seq_one_letter_code
_entity_poly.pdbx_strand_id
1 'polypeptide(L)'
;MFIQGLSYGGLQRLLGFVHTVGTTVEALPPPRSTLLSSFMLLHNPNVKGSTLTDGARALAKHVDRSGSKYWGPFNGSDSTKNRLAKDAISHLMAHCCWQNMHVVPPHGVVYEIRTADGYGARWSEDGNEFIGFLEPYMEDGHSNRWKH
;
A
#
# COMPACT_ATOMS: atom_id res chain seq x y z
N MET A 1 16.52 -23.65 19.31
CA MET A 1 15.54 -23.18 18.31
C MET A 1 14.56 -22.26 19.03
N PHE A 2 14.74 -20.93 18.97
CA PHE A 2 14.02 -19.95 19.80
C PHE A 2 12.57 -19.65 19.37
N ILE A 3 12.08 -20.30 18.30
CA ILE A 3 10.82 -19.92 17.63
C ILE A 3 9.63 -20.79 18.06
N GLN A 4 9.83 -21.90 18.80
CA GLN A 4 8.75 -22.85 19.12
C GLN A 4 7.74 -22.37 20.18
N GLY A 5 7.86 -21.14 20.70
CA GLY A 5 6.96 -20.59 21.72
C GLY A 5 6.38 -19.20 21.41
N LEU A 6 6.65 -18.63 20.23
CA LEU A 6 6.09 -17.33 19.84
C LEU A 6 4.70 -17.53 19.23
N SER A 7 3.68 -16.94 19.86
CA SER A 7 2.35 -16.83 19.25
C SER A 7 2.40 -15.96 17.99
N TYR A 8 1.37 -16.00 17.15
CA TYR A 8 1.23 -15.10 15.99
C TYR A 8 1.36 -13.62 16.39
N GLY A 9 0.72 -13.22 17.49
CA GLY A 9 0.89 -11.87 18.03
C GLY A 9 2.32 -11.54 18.47
N GLY A 10 3.08 -12.54 18.96
CA GLY A 10 4.51 -12.38 19.24
C GLY A 10 5.33 -12.17 17.96
N LEU A 11 5.04 -12.93 16.91
CA LEU A 11 5.68 -12.77 15.60
C LEU A 11 5.36 -11.42 14.96
N GLN A 12 4.11 -10.97 15.03
CA GLN A 12 3.68 -9.66 14.53
C GLN A 12 4.48 -8.53 15.20
N ARG A 13 4.57 -8.52 16.53
CA ARG A 13 5.37 -7.51 17.25
C ARG A 13 6.84 -7.53 16.86
N LEU A 14 7.42 -8.71 16.68
CA LEU A 14 8.81 -8.84 16.21
C LEU A 14 9.00 -8.29 14.80
N LEU A 15 7.98 -8.44 13.95
CA LEU A 15 7.93 -7.92 12.59
C LEU A 15 7.51 -6.44 12.53
N GLY A 16 7.44 -5.74 13.68
CA GLY A 16 7.15 -4.31 13.74
C GLY A 16 5.68 -3.94 13.53
N PHE A 17 4.75 -4.88 13.70
CA PHE A 17 3.32 -4.57 13.66
C PHE A 17 2.91 -3.72 14.83
N VAL A 18 2.09 -2.71 14.53
CA VAL A 18 1.29 -2.06 15.55
C VAL A 18 0.07 -2.91 15.89
N HIS A 19 -0.42 -2.80 17.12
CA HIS A 19 -1.65 -3.44 17.55
C HIS A 19 -2.63 -2.37 18.00
N THR A 20 -3.63 -2.12 17.17
CA THR A 20 -4.75 -1.20 17.44
C THR A 20 -6.07 -1.97 17.56
N VAL A 21 -7.12 -1.31 18.03
CA VAL A 21 -8.49 -1.85 17.95
C VAL A 21 -8.80 -2.20 16.49
N GLY A 22 -9.27 -3.44 16.24
CA GLY A 22 -9.52 -3.95 14.89
C GLY A 22 -8.35 -4.67 14.21
N THR A 23 -7.21 -4.82 14.90
CA THR A 23 -6.07 -5.62 14.41
C THR A 23 -6.38 -7.11 14.46
N THR A 24 -6.08 -7.83 13.38
CA THR A 24 -6.16 -9.29 13.32
C THR A 24 -4.88 -9.89 13.90
N VAL A 25 -4.97 -10.57 15.04
CA VAL A 25 -3.80 -11.06 15.81
C VAL A 25 -3.21 -12.40 15.34
N GLU A 26 -3.80 -13.00 14.30
CA GLU A 26 -3.41 -14.31 13.74
C GLU A 26 -2.93 -14.24 12.28
N ALA A 27 -2.69 -13.03 11.76
CA ALA A 27 -2.26 -12.83 10.37
C ALA A 27 -0.77 -12.44 10.29
N LEU A 28 -0.05 -12.99 9.32
CA LEU A 28 1.34 -12.59 9.02
C LEU A 28 1.35 -11.59 7.86
N PRO A 29 2.37 -10.70 7.77
CA PRO A 29 2.52 -9.85 6.61
C PRO A 29 2.67 -10.71 5.35
N PRO A 30 2.02 -10.37 4.24
CA PRO A 30 2.30 -11.02 2.97
C PRO A 30 3.78 -10.84 2.58
N PRO A 31 4.37 -11.80 1.86
CA PRO A 31 5.74 -11.65 1.36
C PRO A 31 5.88 -10.37 0.51
N ARG A 32 6.97 -9.63 0.70
CA ARG A 32 7.24 -8.42 -0.09
C ARG A 32 7.21 -8.66 -1.61
N SER A 33 7.62 -9.86 -2.05
CA SER A 33 7.51 -10.28 -3.44
C SER A 33 6.06 -10.35 -3.93
N THR A 34 5.14 -10.83 -3.10
CA THR A 34 3.71 -10.89 -3.41
C THR A 34 3.13 -9.48 -3.56
N LEU A 35 3.43 -8.60 -2.60
CA LEU A 35 3.00 -7.19 -2.62
C LEU A 35 3.49 -6.45 -3.88
N LEU A 36 4.75 -6.67 -4.26
CA LEU A 36 5.32 -6.08 -5.47
C LEU A 36 4.75 -6.71 -6.75
N SER A 37 4.45 -8.01 -6.74
CA SER A 37 3.88 -8.70 -7.90
C SER A 37 2.47 -8.21 -8.20
N SER A 38 1.61 -8.11 -7.18
CA SER A 38 0.25 -7.58 -7.33
C SER A 38 0.24 -6.11 -7.76
N PHE A 39 1.15 -5.29 -7.21
CA PHE A 39 1.32 -3.90 -7.62
C PHE A 39 1.70 -3.74 -9.10
N MET A 40 2.45 -4.71 -9.64
CA MET A 40 2.97 -4.69 -11.02
C MET A 40 2.05 -5.41 -12.02
N LEU A 41 0.86 -5.87 -11.62
CA LEU A 41 -0.14 -6.42 -12.54
C LEU A 41 -0.56 -5.38 -13.57
N LEU A 42 -0.86 -5.84 -14.80
CA LEU A 42 -1.37 -4.96 -15.86
C LEU A 42 -2.79 -4.53 -15.53
N HIS A 43 -3.02 -3.22 -15.60
CA HIS A 43 -4.33 -2.65 -15.29
C HIS A 43 -5.41 -3.05 -16.30
N ASN A 44 -5.05 -3.10 -17.58
CA ASN A 44 -5.94 -3.48 -18.68
C ASN A 44 -5.24 -4.50 -19.59
N PRO A 45 -5.09 -5.77 -19.17
CA PRO A 45 -4.32 -6.76 -19.92
C PRO A 45 -4.94 -7.08 -21.29
N ASN A 46 -6.24 -6.82 -21.46
CA ASN A 46 -6.97 -7.07 -22.70
C ASN A 46 -6.84 -5.94 -23.73
N VAL A 47 -6.24 -4.80 -23.38
CA VAL A 47 -6.09 -3.65 -24.28
C VAL A 47 -4.73 -3.71 -24.95
N LYS A 48 -4.71 -3.98 -26.27
CA LYS A 48 -3.48 -4.11 -27.04
C LYS A 48 -2.62 -2.83 -26.95
N GLY A 49 -1.36 -2.98 -26.59
CA GLY A 49 -0.41 -1.88 -26.45
C GLY A 49 -0.45 -1.15 -25.10
N SER A 50 -1.45 -1.42 -24.26
CA SER A 50 -1.46 -0.92 -22.88
C SER A 50 -0.49 -1.74 -22.04
N THR A 51 0.46 -1.06 -21.40
CA THR A 51 1.42 -1.71 -20.47
C THR A 51 1.37 -1.10 -19.07
N LEU A 52 0.45 -0.17 -18.83
CA LEU A 52 0.25 0.46 -17.54
C LEU A 52 -0.13 -0.57 -16.46
N THR A 53 0.56 -0.49 -15.33
CA THR A 53 0.31 -1.35 -14.17
C THR A 53 -0.80 -0.78 -13.28
N ASP A 54 -1.40 -1.63 -12.44
CA ASP A 54 -2.36 -1.19 -11.41
C ASP A 54 -1.74 -0.19 -10.44
N GLY A 55 -0.50 -0.43 -10.02
CA GLY A 55 0.27 0.50 -9.21
C GLY A 55 0.44 1.87 -9.86
N ALA A 56 0.78 1.92 -11.15
CA ALA A 56 0.88 3.16 -11.89
C ALA A 56 -0.47 3.86 -12.08
N ARG A 57 -1.54 3.10 -12.35
CA ARG A 57 -2.88 3.67 -12.44
C ARG A 57 -3.34 4.26 -11.10
N ALA A 58 -3.03 3.59 -10.00
CA ALA A 58 -3.32 4.07 -8.67
C ALA A 58 -2.54 5.35 -8.36
N LEU A 59 -1.22 5.38 -8.64
CA LEU A 59 -0.39 6.57 -8.40
C LEU A 59 -0.92 7.79 -9.17
N ALA A 60 -1.35 7.60 -10.42
CA ALA A 60 -1.96 8.67 -11.22
C ALA A 60 -3.13 9.36 -10.49
N LYS A 61 -4.00 8.58 -9.83
CA LYS A 61 -5.16 9.11 -9.08
C LYS A 61 -4.72 9.96 -7.88
N HIS A 62 -3.57 9.67 -7.29
CA HIS A 62 -3.06 10.37 -6.11
C HIS A 62 -2.27 11.62 -6.48
N VAL A 63 -1.51 11.58 -7.58
CA VAL A 63 -0.81 12.77 -8.10
C VAL A 63 -1.80 13.89 -8.41
N ASP A 64 -2.96 13.56 -8.98
CA ASP A 64 -4.02 14.53 -9.28
C ASP A 64 -4.76 15.06 -8.03
N ARG A 65 -4.62 14.37 -6.89
CA ARG A 65 -5.36 14.66 -5.64
C ARG A 65 -4.49 15.20 -4.51
N SER A 66 -3.17 15.21 -4.68
CA SER A 66 -2.23 15.62 -3.63
C SER A 66 -1.67 17.01 -3.91
N GLY A 67 -2.17 18.01 -3.19
CA GLY A 67 -1.70 19.39 -3.24
C GLY A 67 -0.25 19.57 -2.80
N SER A 68 0.29 18.64 -1.99
CA SER A 68 1.66 18.67 -1.48
C SER A 68 2.73 18.28 -2.51
N LYS A 69 2.34 17.73 -3.67
CA LYS A 69 3.25 17.16 -4.69
C LYS A 69 4.13 16.02 -4.18
N TYR A 70 3.77 15.39 -3.05
CA TYR A 70 4.54 14.30 -2.44
C TYR A 70 4.86 13.17 -3.42
N TRP A 71 3.88 12.78 -4.24
CA TRP A 71 4.01 11.69 -5.22
C TRP A 71 4.90 12.04 -6.43
N GLY A 72 5.36 13.28 -6.53
CA GLY A 72 6.22 13.74 -7.60
C GLY A 72 5.53 13.88 -8.96
N PRO A 73 6.29 14.21 -10.01
CA PRO A 73 5.76 14.31 -11.36
C PRO A 73 5.34 12.94 -11.89
N PHE A 74 4.22 12.88 -12.60
CA PHE A 74 3.71 11.64 -13.19
C PHE A 74 3.24 11.84 -14.63
N ASN A 75 4.19 11.79 -15.56
CA ASN A 75 3.95 12.00 -16.99
C ASN A 75 4.80 11.06 -17.84
N GLY A 76 4.62 11.12 -19.17
CA GLY A 76 5.33 10.28 -20.12
C GLY A 76 4.63 8.95 -20.44
N SER A 77 5.40 8.01 -21.00
CA SER A 77 4.93 6.70 -21.45
C SER A 77 4.52 5.79 -20.30
N ASP A 78 3.77 4.72 -20.59
CA ASP A 78 3.42 3.68 -19.60
C ASP A 78 4.66 3.13 -18.90
N SER A 79 5.76 2.87 -19.64
CA SER A 79 7.01 2.43 -19.04
C SER A 79 7.59 3.44 -18.04
N THR A 80 7.46 4.74 -18.32
CA THR A 80 7.94 5.80 -17.42
C THR A 80 7.08 5.86 -16.17
N LYS A 81 5.75 5.84 -16.35
CA LYS A 81 4.77 5.82 -15.26
C LYS A 81 4.92 4.60 -14.35
N ASN A 82 5.13 3.42 -14.93
CA ASN A 82 5.38 2.19 -14.20
C ASN A 82 6.67 2.27 -13.37
N ARG A 83 7.74 2.85 -13.92
CA ARG A 83 8.98 3.08 -13.18
C ARG A 83 8.75 4.03 -12.00
N LEU A 84 8.11 5.18 -12.23
CA LEU A 84 7.81 6.15 -11.17
C LEU A 84 6.94 5.54 -10.06
N ALA A 85 5.95 4.73 -10.43
CA ALA A 85 5.13 4.01 -9.47
C ALA A 85 5.92 2.99 -8.65
N LYS A 86 6.84 2.26 -9.31
CA LYS A 86 7.75 1.33 -8.64
C LYS A 86 8.69 2.04 -7.67
N ASP A 87 9.21 3.22 -8.05
CA ASP A 87 10.08 4.02 -7.20
C ASP A 87 9.29 4.51 -5.96
N ALA A 88 8.06 4.99 -6.15
CA ALA A 88 7.18 5.42 -5.06
C ALA A 88 6.86 4.30 -4.06
N ILE A 89 6.44 3.12 -4.54
CA ILE A 89 6.14 1.99 -3.63
C ILE A 89 7.40 1.46 -2.94
N SER A 90 8.54 1.48 -3.63
CA SER A 90 9.83 1.08 -3.05
C SER A 90 10.26 2.03 -1.94
N HIS A 91 10.03 3.34 -2.12
CA HIS A 91 10.26 4.35 -1.10
C HIS A 91 9.36 4.13 0.12
N LEU A 92 8.04 3.95 -0.06
CA LEU A 92 7.12 3.66 1.04
C LEU A 92 7.55 2.40 1.83
N MET A 93 7.91 1.32 1.13
CA MET A 93 8.37 0.10 1.78
C MET A 93 9.75 0.21 2.44
N ALA A 94 10.60 1.17 2.03
CA ALA A 94 11.91 1.41 2.64
C ALA A 94 11.83 2.32 3.87
N HIS A 95 10.87 3.24 3.89
CA HIS A 95 10.63 4.20 4.97
C HIS A 95 9.40 3.84 5.82
N CYS A 96 8.91 2.61 5.70
CA CYS A 96 7.82 2.11 6.52
C CYS A 96 8.25 2.08 7.99
N CYS A 97 7.54 2.85 8.82
CA CYS A 97 7.72 2.86 10.28
C CYS A 97 6.45 2.39 11.00
N TRP A 98 5.40 2.09 10.25
CA TRP A 98 4.11 1.65 10.74
C TRP A 98 3.55 0.61 9.77
N GLN A 99 3.09 -0.53 10.30
CA GLN A 99 2.40 -1.55 9.52
C GLN A 99 1.34 -2.26 10.36
N ASN A 100 0.23 -2.66 9.72
CA ASN A 100 -0.84 -3.39 10.39
C ASN A 100 -1.60 -4.36 9.47
N MET A 101 -2.21 -5.40 10.07
CA MET A 101 -3.27 -6.24 9.50
C MET A 101 -4.59 -5.88 10.21
N HIS A 102 -5.50 -5.17 9.54
CA HIS A 102 -6.72 -4.68 10.18
C HIS A 102 -7.92 -4.63 9.24
N VAL A 103 -9.13 -4.57 9.80
CA VAL A 103 -10.36 -4.53 9.01
C VAL A 103 -10.65 -3.12 8.51
N VAL A 104 -10.81 -2.96 7.20
CA VAL A 104 -11.20 -1.72 6.53
C VAL A 104 -12.41 -1.97 5.62
N PRO A 105 -13.60 -1.45 5.94
CA PRO A 105 -14.74 -1.52 5.02
C PRO A 105 -14.47 -0.70 3.72
N PRO A 106 -14.92 -1.17 2.55
CA PRO A 106 -15.61 -2.43 2.28
C PRO A 106 -14.67 -3.64 2.03
N HIS A 107 -13.36 -3.48 2.20
CA HIS A 107 -12.33 -4.42 1.76
C HIS A 107 -12.09 -5.63 2.69
N GLY A 108 -12.63 -5.61 3.92
CA GLY A 108 -12.33 -6.66 4.90
C GLY A 108 -10.96 -6.48 5.52
N VAL A 109 -10.24 -7.57 5.81
CA VAL A 109 -8.86 -7.49 6.36
C VAL A 109 -7.89 -7.03 5.27
N VAL A 110 -7.04 -6.07 5.61
CA VAL A 110 -6.05 -5.50 4.70
C VAL A 110 -4.68 -5.44 5.36
N TYR A 111 -3.64 -5.60 4.55
CA TYR A 111 -2.28 -5.24 4.95
C TYR A 111 -2.01 -3.79 4.58
N GLU A 112 -1.58 -2.99 5.55
CA GLU A 112 -1.32 -1.56 5.37
C GLU A 112 0.06 -1.20 5.89
N ILE A 113 0.78 -0.37 5.13
CA ILE A 113 2.03 0.25 5.54
C ILE A 113 1.93 1.76 5.49
N ARG A 114 2.62 2.45 6.40
CA ARG A 114 2.75 3.91 6.39
C ARG A 114 4.17 4.35 6.73
N THR A 115 4.55 5.49 6.16
CA THR A 115 5.73 6.28 6.56
C THR A 115 5.38 7.18 7.74
N ALA A 116 6.41 7.82 8.32
CA ALA A 116 6.24 8.73 9.46
C ALA A 116 5.34 9.92 9.14
N ASP A 117 5.37 10.40 7.90
CA ASP A 117 4.54 11.50 7.42
C ASP A 117 3.08 11.08 7.14
N GLY A 118 2.75 9.80 7.32
CA GLY A 118 1.40 9.27 7.18
C GLY A 118 1.02 8.78 5.78
N TYR A 119 1.87 8.99 4.77
CA TYR A 119 1.69 8.39 3.44
C TYR A 119 1.84 6.87 3.49
N GLY A 120 1.12 6.16 2.63
CA GLY A 120 1.07 4.70 2.73
C GLY A 120 0.54 3.97 1.52
N ALA A 121 0.40 2.67 1.69
CA ALA A 121 -0.09 1.74 0.69
C ALA A 121 -0.84 0.59 1.36
N ARG A 122 -1.81 0.03 0.65
CA ARG A 122 -2.68 -1.04 1.14
C ARG A 122 -2.85 -2.16 0.13
N TRP A 123 -2.91 -3.38 0.64
CA TRP A 123 -3.20 -4.60 -0.11
C TRP A 123 -4.28 -5.42 0.58
N SER A 124 -4.86 -6.38 -0.15
CA SER A 124 -5.67 -7.46 0.44
C SER A 124 -4.89 -8.21 1.52
N GLU A 125 -5.61 -8.95 2.37
CA GLU A 125 -5.02 -9.74 3.47
C GLU A 125 -3.88 -10.66 3.00
N ASP A 126 -4.02 -11.27 1.83
CA ASP A 126 -3.04 -12.18 1.23
C ASP A 126 -1.97 -11.47 0.38
N GLY A 127 -2.09 -10.15 0.18
CA GLY A 127 -1.20 -9.33 -0.63
C GLY A 127 -1.38 -9.47 -2.15
N ASN A 128 -2.33 -10.29 -2.61
CA ASN A 128 -2.53 -10.58 -4.03
C ASN A 128 -3.24 -9.46 -4.81
N GLU A 129 -3.88 -8.52 -4.11
CA GLU A 129 -4.51 -7.34 -4.69
C GLU A 129 -3.92 -6.07 -4.11
N PHE A 130 -3.48 -5.16 -4.97
CA PHE A 130 -3.13 -3.81 -4.55
C PHE A 130 -4.38 -2.93 -4.49
N ILE A 131 -4.74 -2.48 -3.28
CA ILE A 131 -5.97 -1.72 -3.05
C ILE A 131 -5.76 -0.23 -3.37
N GLY A 132 -4.62 0.34 -2.98
CA GLY A 132 -4.28 1.71 -3.31
C GLY A 132 -3.26 2.37 -2.41
N PHE A 133 -2.90 3.60 -2.78
CA PHE A 133 -2.07 4.48 -1.96
C PHE A 133 -2.92 5.20 -0.90
N LEU A 134 -2.25 5.77 0.09
CA LEU A 134 -2.84 6.46 1.22
C LEU A 134 -2.15 7.80 1.43
N GLU A 135 -2.94 8.81 1.68
CA GLU A 135 -2.48 10.12 2.14
C GLU A 135 -2.43 10.14 3.69
N PRO A 136 -1.77 11.14 4.29
CA PRO A 136 -1.81 11.36 5.73
C PRO A 136 -3.26 11.52 6.20
N TYR A 137 -3.53 11.26 7.48
CA TYR A 137 -4.86 11.54 8.01
C TYR A 137 -5.15 13.05 7.93
N MET A 138 -6.33 13.39 7.41
CA MET A 138 -6.84 14.75 7.41
C MET A 138 -8.16 14.78 8.17
N GLU A 139 -8.32 15.77 9.05
CA GLU A 139 -9.61 16.09 9.65
C GLU A 139 -10.62 16.37 8.51
N ASP A 140 -11.80 15.76 8.57
CA ASP A 140 -12.84 15.84 7.52
C ASP A 140 -12.47 15.32 6.11
N GLY A 141 -11.43 14.47 5.99
CA GLY A 141 -11.00 13.92 4.69
C GLY A 141 -12.13 13.23 3.89
N HIS A 142 -13.05 12.53 4.58
CA HIS A 142 -14.23 11.94 3.95
C HIS A 142 -15.13 13.00 3.25
N SER A 143 -15.37 14.13 3.91
CA SER A 143 -16.18 15.24 3.39
C SER A 143 -15.51 15.92 2.19
N ASN A 144 -14.16 15.95 2.16
CA ASN A 144 -13.37 16.53 1.07
C ASN A 144 -12.95 15.54 -0.01
N ARG A 145 -13.51 14.32 -0.02
CA ARG A 145 -13.16 13.22 -0.95
C ARG A 145 -11.67 12.89 -0.97
N TRP A 146 -10.98 13.09 0.15
CA TRP A 146 -9.54 12.85 0.32
C TRP A 146 -8.70 13.61 -0.72
N LYS A 147 -9.12 14.84 -1.05
CA LYS A 147 -8.25 15.80 -1.74
C LYS A 147 -7.33 16.44 -0.70
N HIS A 148 -6.04 16.24 -0.88
CA HIS A 148 -4.98 16.87 -0.11
C HIS A 148 -4.43 18.09 -0.85
#